data_AF-A0A9Q3DSP3-F1
#
_entry.id   AF-A0A9Q3DSP3-F1
#
_cell.length_a   1.000
_cell.length_b   1.000
_cell.length_c   1.000
_cell.angle_alpha   90.00
_cell.angle_beta   90.00
_cell.angle_gamma   90.00
#
_symmetry.space_group_name_H-M   'P 1'
#
loop_
_entity.id
_entity.type
_entity.pdbx_description
1 polymer ?
#
loop_
_entity_poly.entity_id
_entity_poly.type
_entity_poly.pdbx_seq_one_letter_code
_entity_poly.pdbx_strand_id
1 'polypeptide(L)'
;MDWVTALRPGGDRSYNACLVLVDRYRKTIMFLPCHKDDTAMDTAIIIWNKVISCTGLLQNIISDRDPKFTSALWTNLHNRFGTKLLFSTAYHPQTDGLAERMIQTLEDMIWRFCAYGLELKDSDGFTHD
;
A
#
# COMPACT_ATOMS: atom_id res chain seq x y z
N MET A 1 4.36 -4.10 -1.69
CA MET A 1 3.47 -3.13 -1.03
C MET A 1 4.32 -1.99 -0.54
N ASP A 2 3.78 -0.80 -0.52
CA ASP A 2 4.52 0.41 -0.13
C ASP A 2 3.60 1.46 0.48
N TRP A 3 4.18 2.40 1.23
CA TRP A 3 3.46 3.43 1.95
C TRP A 3 3.66 4.81 1.33
N VAL A 4 2.54 5.43 0.97
CA VAL A 4 2.50 6.88 0.75
C VAL A 4 2.17 7.54 2.08
N THR A 5 3.14 8.26 2.65
CA THR A 5 2.98 8.95 3.94
C THR A 5 3.00 10.46 3.77
N ALA A 6 2.78 11.20 4.87
CA ALA A 6 2.80 12.67 4.89
C ALA A 6 1.77 13.33 3.97
N LEU A 7 0.64 12.65 3.76
CA LEU A 7 -0.51 13.21 3.07
C LEU A 7 -1.23 14.20 3.99
N ARG A 8 -1.85 15.23 3.40
CA ARG A 8 -2.76 16.10 4.18
C ARG A 8 -3.89 15.23 4.75
N PRO A 9 -4.21 15.35 6.05
CA PRO A 9 -5.31 14.60 6.64
C PRO A 9 -6.62 14.82 5.86
N GLY A 10 -7.24 13.73 5.42
CA GLY A 10 -8.43 13.77 4.56
C GLY A 10 -9.60 12.93 5.09
N GLY A 11 -10.82 13.39 4.77
CA GLY A 11 -12.09 12.73 5.13
C GLY A 11 -12.41 12.75 6.63
N ASP A 12 -13.53 12.13 7.01
CA ASP A 12 -14.05 12.15 8.39
C ASP A 12 -13.13 11.49 9.42
N ARG A 13 -12.22 10.62 8.97
CA ARG A 13 -11.27 9.88 9.81
C ARG A 13 -9.86 10.46 9.79
N SER A 14 -9.65 11.59 9.08
CA SER A 14 -8.38 12.31 9.04
C SER A 14 -7.20 11.41 8.66
N TYR A 15 -7.37 10.55 7.66
CA TYR A 15 -6.30 9.66 7.18
C TYR A 15 -5.18 10.50 6.58
N ASN A 16 -3.93 10.20 6.95
CA ASN A 16 -2.73 10.97 6.56
C ASN A 16 -1.67 10.10 5.87
N ALA A 17 -2.01 8.84 5.58
CA ALA A 17 -1.19 7.92 4.81
C ALA A 17 -2.10 7.00 3.97
N CYS A 18 -1.50 6.33 2.98
CA CYS A 18 -2.13 5.30 2.18
C CYS A 18 -1.17 4.14 1.97
N LEU A 19 -1.62 2.92 2.26
CA LEU A 19 -0.92 1.70 1.90
C LEU A 19 -1.34 1.26 0.50
N VAL A 20 -0.36 1.12 -0.39
CA VAL A 20 -0.55 0.69 -1.78
C VAL A 20 -0.18 -0.79 -1.91
N LEU A 21 -1.13 -1.61 -2.34
CA LEU A 21 -0.91 -3.01 -2.65
C LEU A 21 -1.18 -3.29 -4.12
N VAL A 22 -0.31 -4.09 -4.72
CA VAL A 22 -0.47 -4.58 -6.10
C VAL A 22 -0.52 -6.10 -6.05
N ASP A 23 -1.64 -6.68 -6.47
CA ASP A 23 -1.74 -8.11 -6.74
C ASP A 23 -1.12 -8.39 -8.11
N ARG A 24 0.07 -9.01 -8.10
CA ARG A 24 0.81 -9.31 -9.34
C ARG A 24 0.12 -10.36 -10.20
N TYR A 25 -0.74 -11.20 -9.64
CA TYR A 25 -1.46 -12.24 -10.36
C TYR A 25 -2.72 -11.68 -11.01
N ARG A 26 -3.58 -11.01 -10.23
CA ARG A 26 -4.83 -10.42 -10.73
C ARG A 26 -4.63 -9.09 -11.46
N LYS A 27 -3.44 -8.49 -11.36
CA LYS A 27 -3.11 -7.14 -11.86
C LYS A 27 -4.02 -6.05 -11.27
N THR A 28 -4.49 -6.26 -10.04
CA THR A 28 -5.36 -5.32 -9.33
C THR A 28 -4.57 -4.49 -8.33
N ILE A 29 -4.97 -3.24 -8.16
CA ILE A 29 -4.42 -2.30 -7.18
C ILE A 29 -5.42 -2.16 -6.03
N MET A 30 -4.92 -2.05 -4.81
CA MET A 30 -5.70 -1.64 -3.65
C MET A 30 -5.03 -0.46 -2.96
N PHE A 31 -5.80 0.59 -2.75
CA PHE A 31 -5.44 1.74 -1.93
C PHE A 31 -6.14 1.63 -0.59
N LEU A 32 -5.36 1.49 0.49
CA LEU A 32 -5.90 1.36 1.83
C LEU A 32 -5.55 2.63 2.63
N PRO A 33 -6.52 3.53 2.89
CA PRO A 33 -6.27 4.72 3.68
C PRO A 33 -6.00 4.33 5.14
N CYS A 34 -5.01 4.98 5.73
CA CYS A 34 -4.43 4.61 7.01
C CYS A 34 -3.78 5.83 7.68
N HIS A 35 -3.20 5.62 8.86
CA HIS A 35 -2.45 6.64 9.57
C HIS A 35 -0.96 6.30 9.53
N LYS A 36 -0.11 7.33 9.40
CA LYS A 36 1.35 7.18 9.42
C LYS A 36 1.82 6.45 10.68
N ASP A 37 1.18 6.76 11.80
CA ASP A 37 1.51 6.24 13.12
C ASP A 37 0.83 4.90 13.44
N ASP A 38 0.13 4.29 12.47
CA ASP A 38 -0.47 2.97 12.63
C ASP A 38 0.57 1.94 13.04
N THR A 39 0.25 1.13 14.05
CA THR A 39 1.14 0.10 14.53
C THR A 39 1.19 -1.08 13.56
N ALA A 40 2.14 -1.99 13.78
CA ALA A 40 2.19 -3.26 13.04
C ALA A 40 0.87 -4.06 13.12
N MET A 41 0.16 -3.97 14.25
CA MET A 41 -1.12 -4.65 14.47
C MET A 41 -2.25 -3.97 13.69
N ASP A 42 -2.31 -2.64 13.70
CA ASP A 42 -3.32 -1.88 12.95
C ASP A 42 -3.21 -2.18 11.45
N THR A 43 -1.99 -2.16 10.91
CA THR A 43 -1.71 -2.55 9.52
C THR A 43 -2.16 -3.98 9.23
N ALA A 44 -1.90 -4.93 10.13
CA ALA A 44 -2.29 -6.33 9.94
C ALA A 44 -3.82 -6.47 9.90
N ILE A 45 -4.54 -5.74 10.77
CA ILE A 45 -6.01 -5.70 10.78
C ILE A 45 -6.54 -5.11 9.48
N ILE A 46 -5.96 -4.01 9.00
CA ILE A 46 -6.35 -3.37 7.74
C ILE A 46 -6.19 -4.35 6.57
N ILE A 47 -5.03 -4.99 6.44
CA ILE A 47 -4.77 -5.97 5.36
C ILE A 47 -5.71 -7.16 5.49
N TRP A 48 -5.91 -7.69 6.69
CA TRP A 48 -6.80 -8.84 6.90
C TRP A 48 -8.25 -8.53 6.49
N ASN A 49 -8.77 -7.40 6.95
CA ASN A 49 -10.17 -7.05 6.73
C ASN A 49 -10.46 -6.57 5.31
N LYS A 50 -9.49 -5.95 4.63
CA LYS A 50 -9.71 -5.33 3.31
C LYS A 50 -9.13 -6.14 2.16
N VAL A 51 -7.98 -6.78 2.36
CA VAL A 51 -7.29 -7.51 1.29
C VAL A 51 -7.73 -8.96 1.30
N ILE A 52 -7.56 -9.66 2.42
CA ILE A 52 -7.80 -11.11 2.48
C ILE A 52 -9.28 -11.44 2.27
N SER A 53 -10.19 -10.57 2.73
CA SER A 53 -11.62 -10.69 2.44
C SER A 53 -11.96 -10.59 0.95
N CYS A 54 -11.22 -9.78 0.19
CA CYS A 54 -11.46 -9.57 -1.25
C CYS A 54 -10.73 -10.59 -2.13
N THR A 55 -9.48 -10.91 -1.79
CA THR A 55 -8.57 -11.66 -2.67
C THR A 55 -8.37 -13.11 -2.23
N GLY A 56 -8.74 -13.45 -0.99
CA GLY A 56 -8.37 -14.68 -0.31
C GLY A 56 -6.98 -14.57 0.36
N LEU A 57 -6.44 -15.70 0.81
CA LEU A 57 -5.11 -15.73 1.43
C LEU A 57 -4.02 -15.45 0.39
N LEU A 58 -3.21 -14.42 0.66
CA LEU A 58 -2.03 -14.10 -0.14
C LEU A 58 -0.90 -15.07 0.21
N GLN A 59 -0.46 -15.89 -0.74
CA GLN A 59 0.62 -16.86 -0.50
C GLN A 59 1.96 -16.18 -0.20
N ASN A 60 2.27 -15.11 -0.93
CA ASN A 60 3.50 -14.34 -0.77
C ASN A 60 3.17 -12.85 -0.75
N ILE A 61 3.67 -12.15 0.27
CA ILE A 61 3.62 -10.69 0.36
C ILE A 61 5.04 -10.18 0.21
N ILE A 62 5.25 -9.21 -0.67
CA ILE A 62 6.54 -8.53 -0.84
C ILE A 62 6.41 -7.12 -0.27
N SER A 63 7.26 -6.76 0.69
CA SER A 63 7.37 -5.42 1.26
C SER A 63 8.80 -4.94 1.30
N ASP A 64 8.99 -3.65 1.48
CA ASP A 64 10.21 -3.09 2.04
C ASP A 64 10.49 -3.59 3.47
N ARG A 65 11.65 -3.22 4.03
CA ARG A 65 12.08 -3.62 5.38
C ARG A 65 11.53 -2.71 6.48
N ASP A 66 10.31 -2.21 6.33
CA ASP A 66 9.68 -1.37 7.35
C ASP A 66 9.59 -2.14 8.70
N PRO A 67 9.91 -1.48 9.84
CA PRO A 67 9.80 -2.08 11.17
C PRO A 67 8.44 -2.73 11.47
N LYS A 68 7.35 -2.21 10.89
CA LYS A 68 6.01 -2.78 11.03
C LYS A 68 5.97 -4.21 10.51
N PHE A 69 6.55 -4.46 9.34
CA PHE A 69 6.56 -5.76 8.66
C PHE A 69 7.65 -6.71 9.17
N THR A 70 8.72 -6.19 9.77
CA THR A 70 9.76 -7.03 10.41
C THR A 70 9.40 -7.43 11.84
N SER A 71 8.29 -6.95 12.38
CA SER A 71 7.86 -7.26 13.75
C SER A 71 7.52 -8.75 13.97
N ALA A 72 7.63 -9.19 15.23
CA ALA A 72 7.30 -10.55 15.63
C ALA A 72 5.83 -10.91 15.31
N LEU A 73 4.93 -9.91 15.34
CA LEU A 73 3.53 -10.08 14.98
C LEU A 73 3.40 -10.60 13.55
N TRP A 74 4.04 -9.93 12.58
CA TRP A 74 3.96 -10.30 11.17
C TRP A 74 4.61 -11.65 10.91
N THR A 75 5.77 -11.91 11.52
CA THR A 75 6.44 -13.22 11.42
C THR A 75 5.53 -14.35 11.91
N ASN A 76 4.90 -14.19 13.08
CA ASN A 76 4.01 -15.19 13.65
C ASN A 76 2.72 -15.35 12.83
N LEU A 77 2.17 -14.25 12.31
CA LEU A 77 0.99 -14.26 11.46
C LEU A 77 1.23 -15.06 10.18
N HIS A 78 2.34 -14.82 9.49
CA HIS A 78 2.73 -15.55 8.29
C HIS A 78 2.95 -17.04 8.56
N ASN A 79 3.65 -17.38 9.65
CA ASN A 79 3.85 -18.76 10.09
C ASN A 79 2.52 -19.49 10.37
N ARG A 80 1.56 -18.82 11.01
CA ARG A 80 0.26 -19.40 11.36
C ARG A 80 -0.61 -19.68 10.14
N PHE A 81 -0.58 -18.79 9.14
CA PHE A 81 -1.38 -18.93 7.92
C PHE A 81 -0.67 -19.68 6.79
N GLY A 82 0.57 -20.11 7.00
CA GLY A 82 1.37 -20.80 5.97
C GLY A 82 1.70 -19.91 4.77
N THR A 83 1.77 -18.59 4.98
CA THR A 83 2.09 -17.59 3.96
C THR A 83 3.53 -17.09 4.17
N LYS A 84 4.10 -16.44 3.17
CA LYS A 84 5.47 -15.92 3.25
C LYS A 84 5.48 -14.40 3.13
N LEU A 85 6.23 -13.75 4.02
CA LEU A 85 6.64 -12.37 3.86
C LEU A 85 8.05 -12.35 3.29
N LEU A 86 8.20 -11.72 2.14
CA LEU A 86 9.46 -11.52 1.46
C LEU A 86 9.80 -10.04 1.50
N PHE A 87 11.07 -9.73 1.75
CA PHE A 87 11.54 -8.36 1.73
C PHE A 87 12.15 -8.02 0.38
N SER A 88 11.76 -6.89 -0.20
CA SER A 88 12.40 -6.34 -1.38
C SER A 88 13.88 -6.09 -1.08
N THR A 89 14.72 -6.36 -2.06
CA THR A 89 16.14 -5.99 -2.00
C THR A 89 16.33 -4.82 -2.94
N ALA A 90 17.17 -3.85 -2.59
CA ALA A 90 17.41 -2.66 -3.39
C ALA A 90 17.99 -2.93 -4.81
N TYR A 91 18.15 -4.20 -5.22
CA TYR A 91 18.97 -4.61 -6.36
C TYR A 91 18.48 -5.88 -7.09
N HIS A 92 17.17 -6.17 -7.18
CA HIS A 92 16.67 -7.27 -8.06
C HIS A 92 15.53 -6.86 -9.01
N PRO A 93 15.84 -6.17 -10.13
CA PRO A 93 14.83 -5.63 -11.07
C PRO A 93 14.17 -6.66 -11.99
N GLN A 94 14.60 -7.93 -11.98
CA GLN A 94 14.27 -8.86 -13.08
C GLN A 94 12.83 -9.41 -13.07
N THR A 95 12.08 -9.26 -11.97
CA THR A 95 10.67 -9.72 -11.91
C THR A 95 9.74 -8.76 -11.20
N ASP A 96 10.27 -7.87 -10.34
CA ASP A 96 9.48 -6.88 -9.59
C ASP A 96 9.39 -5.51 -10.27
N GLY A 97 10.20 -5.23 -11.29
CA GLY A 97 10.24 -3.91 -11.91
C GLY A 97 8.92 -3.42 -12.51
N LEU A 98 7.96 -4.31 -12.83
CA LEU A 98 6.61 -3.89 -13.24
C LEU A 98 5.76 -3.44 -12.04
N ALA A 99 5.74 -4.22 -10.96
CA ALA A 99 4.98 -3.87 -9.76
C ALA A 99 5.60 -2.65 -9.07
N GLU A 100 6.93 -2.54 -9.04
CA GLU A 100 7.66 -1.38 -8.52
C GLU A 100 7.35 -0.12 -9.33
N ARG A 101 7.46 -0.15 -10.67
CA ARG A 101 7.11 1.01 -11.52
C ARG A 101 5.64 1.42 -11.36
N MET A 102 4.77 0.43 -11.20
CA MET A 102 3.34 0.66 -11.00
C MET A 102 3.09 1.32 -9.64
N ILE A 103 3.71 0.83 -8.57
CA ILE A 103 3.66 1.47 -7.25
C ILE A 103 4.17 2.91 -7.36
N GLN A 104 5.39 3.14 -7.88
CA GLN A 104 5.96 4.49 -8.04
C GLN A 104 5.03 5.46 -8.79
N THR A 105 4.42 5.00 -9.89
CA THR A 105 3.47 5.83 -10.66
C THR A 105 2.26 6.20 -9.81
N LEU A 106 1.74 5.26 -9.01
CA LEU A 106 0.58 5.48 -8.16
C LEU A 106 0.91 6.37 -6.96
N GLU A 107 2.10 6.24 -6.38
CA GLU A 107 2.57 7.12 -5.32
C GLU A 107 2.69 8.56 -5.80
N ASP A 108 3.28 8.77 -6.97
CA ASP A 108 3.37 10.07 -7.64
C ASP A 108 1.98 10.66 -7.88
N MET A 109 1.02 9.85 -8.33
CA MET A 109 -0.36 10.28 -8.50
C MET A 109 -0.97 10.72 -7.17
N ILE A 110 -0.89 9.90 -6.12
CA ILE A 110 -1.42 10.23 -4.79
C ILE A 110 -0.79 11.53 -4.27
N TRP A 111 0.52 11.69 -4.40
CA TRP A 111 1.20 12.93 -4.01
C TRP A 111 0.67 14.14 -4.77
N ARG A 112 0.49 14.02 -6.09
CA ARG A 112 -0.06 15.11 -6.91
C ARG A 112 -1.49 15.46 -6.54
N PHE A 113 -2.35 14.47 -6.34
CA PHE A 113 -3.75 14.70 -5.98
C PHE A 113 -3.90 15.24 -4.55
N CYS A 114 -3.26 14.62 -3.57
CA CYS A 114 -3.46 14.92 -2.16
C CYS A 114 -2.61 16.09 -1.64
N ALA A 115 -1.41 16.33 -2.17
CA ALA A 115 -0.54 17.40 -1.68
C ALA A 115 -0.69 18.72 -2.44
N TYR A 116 -0.92 18.66 -3.75
CA TYR A 116 -1.12 19.85 -4.60
C TYR A 116 -2.59 20.25 -4.76
N GLY A 117 -3.53 19.48 -4.19
CA GLY A 117 -4.94 19.85 -4.20
C GLY A 117 -5.57 19.80 -5.58
N LEU A 118 -5.12 18.87 -6.44
CA LEU A 118 -5.84 18.61 -7.69
C LEU A 118 -7.20 18.03 -7.34
N GLU A 119 -8.25 18.83 -7.49
CA GLU A 119 -9.61 18.37 -7.38
C GLU A 119 -9.95 17.55 -8.63
N LEU A 120 -10.48 16.34 -8.44
CA LEU A 120 -11.13 15.61 -9.52
C LEU A 120 -12.40 16.35 -9.86
N LYS A 121 -12.33 17.22 -10.87
CA LYS A 121 -13.51 17.87 -11.43
C LYS A 121 -14.35 16.79 -12.09
N ASP A 122 -15.53 16.53 -11.53
CA ASP A 122 -16.49 15.64 -12.17
C ASP A 122 -16.73 16.13 -13.61
N SER A 123 -16.45 15.24 -14.56
CA SER A 123 -16.79 15.27 -15.99
C SER A 123 -15.95 16.03 -17.03
N ASP A 124 -15.08 17.01 -16.76
CA ASP A 124 -14.42 17.75 -17.87
C ASP A 124 -12.94 18.17 -17.62
N GLY A 125 -12.00 17.26 -17.93
CA GLY A 125 -10.62 17.58 -18.36
C GLY A 125 -9.65 18.27 -17.37
N PHE A 126 -8.34 18.16 -17.66
CA PHE A 126 -7.27 18.79 -16.87
C PHE A 126 -7.00 20.23 -17.33
N THR A 127 -7.08 21.22 -16.45
CA THR A 127 -6.48 22.55 -16.63
C THR A 127 -5.72 22.97 -15.37
N HIS A 128 -4.56 23.58 -15.56
CA HIS A 128 -3.75 24.21 -14.51
C HIS A 128 -4.28 25.60 -14.20
N ASP A 129 -4.52 25.91 -12.92
CA ASP A 129 -4.50 27.28 -12.41
C ASP A 129 -3.09 27.61 -11.88
#